data_AF-A0A0F9PE58-F1
#
_entry.id   AF-A0A0F9PE58-F1
#
_cell.length_a   1.000
_cell.length_b   1.000
_cell.length_c   1.000
_cell.angle_alpha   90.00
_cell.angle_beta   90.00
_cell.angle_gamma   90.00
#
_symmetry.space_group_name_H-M   'P 1'
#
loop_
_entity.id
_entity.type
_entity.pdbx_description
1 polymer ?
#
loop_
_entity_poly.entity_id
_entity_poly.type
_entity_poly.pdbx_seq_one_letter_code
_entity_poly.pdbx_strand_id
1 'polypeptide(L)'
;MTPDQINSGFELAAGLLLMLNIRRLYHDKTLRGVCIAPTAFMATWGLWNLYFYPHVNAWWSFWAGILIVVVNTVWVGQMVYYKERRTSWKNHTTT
;
A
#
# COMPACT_ATOMS: atom_id res chain seq x y z
N MET A 1 10.53 18.44 19.29
CA MET A 1 10.19 17.58 18.15
C MET A 1 11.47 16.96 17.62
N THR A 2 11.60 15.65 17.67
CA THR A 2 12.71 14.95 17.03
C THR A 2 12.42 14.73 15.54
N PRO A 3 13.44 14.55 14.68
CA PRO A 3 13.24 14.20 13.27
C PRO A 3 12.36 12.96 13.07
N ASP A 4 12.46 11.99 13.99
CA ASP A 4 11.63 10.78 14.03
C ASP A 4 10.13 11.10 14.18
N GLN A 5 9.77 12.06 15.04
CA GLN A 5 8.37 12.46 15.21
C GLN A 5 7.81 13.12 13.94
N ILE A 6 8.62 13.94 13.26
CA ILE A 6 8.22 14.56 11.99
C ILE A 6 8.01 13.48 10.92
N ASN A 7 8.98 12.56 10.77
CA ASN A 7 8.88 11.46 9.83
C ASN A 7 7.66 10.58 10.11
N SER A 8 7.42 10.21 11.38
CA SER A 8 6.25 9.45 11.80
C SER A 8 4.93 10.16 11.46
N GLY A 9 4.89 11.49 11.52
CA GLY A 9 3.73 12.28 11.12
C GLY A 9 3.44 12.17 9.63
N PHE A 10 4.48 12.26 8.80
CA PHE A 10 4.36 12.03 7.35
C PHE A 10 3.95 10.59 7.03
N GLU A 11 4.53 9.61 7.72
CA GLU A 11 4.20 8.20 7.49
C GLU A 11 2.76 7.86 7.88
N LEU A 12 2.29 8.37 9.01
CA LEU A 12 0.89 8.23 9.43
C LEU A 12 -0.06 8.90 8.42
N ALA A 13 0.24 10.12 8.01
CA ALA A 13 -0.58 10.84 7.02
C ALA A 13 -0.61 10.08 5.69
N ALA A 14 0.54 9.60 5.20
CA ALA A 14 0.63 8.80 3.99
C ALA A 14 -0.16 7.50 4.11
N GLY A 15 -0.04 6.78 5.23
CA GLY A 15 -0.80 5.57 5.51
C GLY A 15 -2.32 5.80 5.45
N LEU A 16 -2.80 6.87 6.09
CA LEU A 16 -4.23 7.23 6.07
C LEU A 16 -4.73 7.62 4.68
N LEU A 17 -3.94 8.40 3.92
CA LEU A 17 -4.30 8.78 2.55
C LEU A 17 -4.31 7.56 1.61
N LEU A 18 -3.39 6.62 1.77
CA LEU A 18 -3.36 5.39 0.99
C LEU A 18 -4.57 4.48 1.27
N MET A 19 -5.18 4.54 2.46
CA MET A 19 -6.45 3.84 2.72
C MET A 19 -7.58 4.29 1.81
N LEU A 20 -7.55 5.52 1.28
CA LEU A 20 -8.54 5.99 0.31
C LEU A 20 -8.47 5.19 -0.99
N ASN A 21 -7.27 4.76 -1.42
CA ASN A 21 -7.10 3.90 -2.59
C ASN A 21 -7.70 2.51 -2.37
N ILE A 22 -7.49 1.93 -1.18
CA ILE A 22 -8.10 0.67 -0.77
C ILE A 22 -9.63 0.79 -0.80
N ARG A 23 -10.18 1.83 -0.17
CA ARG A 23 -11.62 2.05 -0.09
C ARG A 23 -12.22 2.22 -1.48
N ARG A 24 -11.56 2.99 -2.35
CA ARG A 24 -12.00 3.23 -3.72
C ARG A 24 -11.98 1.94 -4.54
N LEU A 25 -10.90 1.17 -4.50
CA LEU A 25 -10.78 -0.08 -5.24
C LEU A 25 -11.75 -1.15 -4.72
N TYR A 26 -11.99 -1.22 -3.42
CA TYR A 26 -13.00 -2.09 -2.81
C TYR A 26 -14.42 -1.78 -3.29
N HIS A 27 -14.75 -0.48 -3.39
CA HIS A 27 -16.05 -0.03 -3.88
C HIS A 27 -16.22 -0.28 -5.39
N ASP A 28 -15.23 0.11 -6.18
CA ASP A 28 -15.30 0.02 -7.65
C ASP A 28 -15.17 -1.44 -8.13
N LYS A 29 -14.50 -2.31 -7.38
CA LYS A 29 -14.27 -3.75 -7.69
C LYS A 29 -13.62 -3.99 -9.06
N THR A 30 -13.05 -2.95 -9.68
CA THR A 30 -12.36 -3.05 -10.97
C THR A 30 -11.06 -2.26 -10.90
N LEU A 31 -9.96 -2.86 -11.36
CA LEU A 31 -8.68 -2.17 -11.52
C LEU A 31 -8.55 -1.64 -12.96
N ARG A 32 -8.40 -0.32 -13.14
CA ARG A 32 -8.22 0.32 -14.45
C ARG A 32 -7.10 1.35 -14.40
N GLY A 33 -6.17 1.28 -15.34
CA GLY A 33 -5.15 2.32 -15.55
C GLY A 33 -4.05 2.41 -14.47
N VAL A 34 -3.98 1.46 -13.54
CA VAL A 34 -2.96 1.46 -12.47
C VAL A 34 -1.92 0.36 -12.73
N CYS A 35 -0.64 0.74 -12.72
CA CYS A 35 0.46 -0.20 -12.73
C CYS A 35 0.69 -0.74 -11.31
N ILE A 36 0.76 -2.07 -11.15
CA ILE A 36 0.93 -2.71 -9.85
C ILE A 36 2.39 -2.61 -9.37
N ALA A 37 3.35 -2.55 -10.28
CA ALA A 37 4.78 -2.62 -9.96
C ALA A 37 5.26 -1.50 -9.01
N PRO A 38 4.90 -0.21 -9.20
CA PRO A 38 5.29 0.85 -8.27
C PRO A 38 4.74 0.62 -6.86
N THR A 39 3.49 0.19 -6.73
CA THR A 39 2.90 -0.07 -5.42
C THR A 39 3.51 -1.29 -4.74
N ALA A 40 3.81 -2.34 -5.50
CA ALA A 40 4.51 -3.51 -4.98
C ALA A 40 5.91 -3.13 -4.48
N PHE A 41 6.63 -2.26 -5.21
CA PHE A 41 7.89 -1.71 -4.75
C PHE A 41 7.74 -0.92 -3.45
N MET A 42 6.70 -0.07 -3.34
CA MET A 42 6.44 0.70 -2.11
C MET A 42 6.13 -0.20 -0.91
N ALA A 43 5.45 -1.33 -1.12
CA ALA A 43 5.22 -2.31 -0.05
C ALA A 43 6.55 -2.90 0.46
N THR A 44 7.43 -3.32 -0.47
CA THR A 44 8.76 -3.84 -0.13
C THR A 44 9.65 -2.78 0.52
N TRP A 45 9.59 -1.55 0.03
CA TRP A 45 10.30 -0.41 0.62
C TRP A 45 9.84 -0.15 2.06
N GLY A 46 8.54 -0.25 2.33
CA GLY A 46 8.01 -0.15 3.69
C GLY A 46 8.56 -1.25 4.62
N LEU A 47 8.71 -2.48 4.13
CA LEU A 47 9.33 -3.57 4.90
C LEU A 47 10.81 -3.28 5.20
N TRP A 48 11.53 -2.71 4.24
CA TRP A 48 12.89 -2.24 4.45
C TRP A 48 12.96 -1.15 5.52
N ASN A 49 12.05 -0.17 5.49
CA ASN A 49 11.94 0.87 6.51
C ASN A 49 11.71 0.28 7.91
N LEU A 50 10.82 -0.72 8.05
CA LEU A 50 10.60 -1.41 9.33
C LEU A 50 11.86 -2.11 9.86
N TYR A 51 12.67 -2.70 8.98
CA TYR A 51 13.96 -3.26 9.37
C TYR A 51 14.98 -2.18 9.74
N PHE A 52 14.99 -1.06 9.01
CA PHE A 52 15.96 0.02 9.19
C PHE A 52 15.70 0.86 10.46
N TYR A 53 14.45 1.16 10.80
CA TYR A 53 14.11 2.08 11.89
C TYR A 53 14.65 1.70 13.29
N PRO A 54 14.63 0.41 13.71
CA PRO A 54 15.26 -0.01 14.95
C PRO A 54 16.77 0.28 15.00
N HIS A 55 17.48 0.18 13.86
CA HIS A 55 18.92 0.44 13.78
C HIS A 55 19.28 1.91 13.99
N VAL A 56 18.34 2.83 13.75
CA VAL A 56 18.52 4.28 13.94
C VAL A 56 17.78 4.82 15.18
N ASN A 57 17.27 3.95 16.05
CA ASN A 57 16.45 4.29 17.22
C ASN A 57 15.20 5.13 16.91
N ALA A 58 14.65 5.01 15.71
CA ALA A 58 13.49 5.76 15.22
C ALA A 58 12.17 4.99 15.48
N TRP A 59 11.82 4.80 16.75
CA TRP A 59 10.67 3.98 17.13
C TRP A 59 9.32 4.58 16.76
N TRP A 60 9.18 5.91 16.67
CA TRP A 60 7.92 6.52 16.23
C TRP A 60 7.66 6.22 14.75
N SER A 61 8.70 6.33 13.92
CA SER A 61 8.64 5.93 12.51
C SER A 61 8.46 4.43 12.36
N PHE A 62 9.01 3.60 13.26
CA PHE A 62 8.73 2.16 13.24
C PHE A 62 7.22 1.86 13.34
N TRP A 63 6.54 2.41 14.35
CA TRP A 63 5.11 2.19 14.53
C TRP A 63 4.25 2.77 13.40
N ALA A 64 4.62 3.96 12.89
CA ALA A 64 3.96 4.57 11.74
C ALA A 64 4.20 3.77 10.45
N GLY A 65 5.40 3.25 10.26
CA GLY A 65 5.79 2.41 9.12
C GLY A 65 5.01 1.10 9.04
N ILE A 66 4.58 0.52 10.18
CA ILE A 66 3.72 -0.67 10.18
C ILE A 66 2.41 -0.38 9.44
N LEU A 67 1.83 0.80 9.69
CA LEU A 67 0.61 1.23 9.01
C LEU A 67 0.81 1.29 7.48
N ILE A 68 1.91 1.89 7.02
CA ILE A 68 2.24 1.98 5.60
C ILE A 68 2.39 0.59 4.98
N VAL A 69 3.09 -0.33 5.64
CA VAL A 69 3.30 -1.69 5.14
C VAL A 69 1.98 -2.43 5.03
N VAL A 70 1.13 -2.36 6.06
CA VAL A 70 -0.18 -3.02 6.05
C VAL A 70 -1.05 -2.46 4.93
N VAL A 71 -1.15 -1.13 4.80
CA VAL A 71 -1.99 -0.49 3.79
C VAL A 71 -1.51 -0.80 2.37
N ASN A 72 -0.21 -0.71 2.08
CA ASN A 72 0.31 -1.08 0.76
C ASN A 72 0.13 -2.57 0.47
N THR A 73 0.32 -3.45 1.45
CA THR A 73 0.10 -4.89 1.29
C THR A 73 -1.35 -5.20 0.94
N VAL A 74 -2.31 -4.63 1.68
CA VAL A 74 -3.74 -4.79 1.39
C VAL A 74 -4.08 -4.23 0.01
N TRP A 75 -3.53 -3.08 -0.36
CA TRP A 75 -3.79 -2.47 -1.66
C TRP A 75 -3.25 -3.31 -2.82
N VAL A 76 -2.02 -3.83 -2.72
CA VAL A 76 -1.45 -4.78 -3.69
C VAL A 76 -2.30 -6.05 -3.78
N GLY A 77 -2.72 -6.61 -2.65
CA GLY A 77 -3.61 -7.77 -2.61
C GLY A 77 -4.94 -7.52 -3.35
N GLN A 78 -5.57 -6.38 -3.11
CA GLN A 78 -6.79 -5.98 -3.84
C GLN A 78 -6.53 -5.81 -5.34
N MET A 79 -5.41 -5.23 -5.74
CA MET A 79 -5.07 -5.05 -7.14
C MET A 79 -4.88 -6.39 -7.86
N VAL A 80 -4.20 -7.35 -7.24
CA VAL A 80 -4.05 -8.71 -7.79
C VAL A 80 -5.42 -9.38 -7.92
N TYR A 81 -6.23 -9.36 -6.86
CA TYR A 81 -7.55 -9.99 -6.82
C TYR A 81 -8.52 -9.43 -7.88
N TYR A 82 -8.61 -8.10 -8.03
CA TYR A 82 -9.53 -7.48 -8.98
C TYR A 82 -8.98 -7.43 -10.42
N LYS A 83 -7.66 -7.62 -10.62
CA LYS A 83 -7.08 -7.80 -11.95
C LYS A 83 -7.55 -9.10 -12.59
N GLU A 84 -7.57 -10.20 -11.85
CA GLU A 84 -7.93 -11.53 -12.35
C GLU A 84 -9.40 -11.63 -12.74
N ARG A 85 -10.29 -10.98 -11.98
CA ARG A 85 -11.73 -10.95 -12.26
C ARG A 85 -12.09 -10.24 -13.57
N ARG A 86 -11.30 -9.26 -14.00
CA ARG A 86 -11.49 -8.62 -15.31
C ARG A 86 -11.16 -9.58 -16.46
N THR A 87 -10.11 -10.39 -16.30
CA THR A 87 -9.71 -11.38 -17.31
C THR A 87 -10.80 -12.44 -17.49
N SER A 88 -11.40 -12.90 -16.39
CA SER A 88 -12.48 -13.90 -16.44
C SER A 88 -13.74 -13.41 -17.17
N TRP A 89 -14.08 -12.11 -17.10
CA TRP A 89 -15.24 -11.57 -17.84
C TRP A 89 -14.98 -11.47 -19.35
N LYS A 90 -13.79 -11.01 -19.75
CA LYS A 90 -13.46 -10.83 -21.18
C LYS A 90 -13.52 -12.14 -21.96
N ASN A 91 -13.16 -13.26 -21.33
CA ASN A 91 -13.14 -14.57 -21.97
C ASN A 91 -14.54 -15.14 -22.27
N HIS A 92 -15.61 -14.60 -21.65
CA HIS A 92 -16.99 -15.05 -21.89
C HIS A 92 -17.73 -14.30 -22.99
N THR A 93 -17.25 -13.14 -23.43
CA THR A 93 -17.90 -12.31 -24.47
C THR A 93 -17.21 -12.38 -25.83
N THR A 94 -16.23 -13.27 -26.02
CA THR A 94 -15.49 -13.44 -27.28
C THR A 94 -15.66 -14.82 -27.93
N THR A 95 -16.68 -15.57 -27.53
CA THR A 95 -17.11 -16.82 -28.20
C THR A 95 -18.41 -16.63 -28.94
#